data_AF-A0A7S3J400-F1
#
_entry.id   AF-A0A7S3J400-F1
#
_cell.length_a   1.000
_cell.length_b   1.000
_cell.length_c   1.000
_cell.angle_alpha   90.00
_cell.angle_beta   90.00
_cell.angle_gamma   90.00
#
_symmetry.space_group_name_H-M   'P 1'
#
loop_
_entity.id
_entity.type
_entity.pdbx_description
1 polymer ?
#
loop_
_entity_poly.entity_id
_entity_poly.type
_entity_poly.pdbx_seq_one_letter_code
_entity_poly.pdbx_strand_id
1 'polypeptide(L)'
;ISWNKVVPFILASAGNDGSVVVWDLKNSKAIFNLKDPNLNAYPYDLFTEEKEEKVVANYKIIWSLKIPTQFLISNDMDTMTMWDLRKGDTPLLNLADINGAGVTSCDWCPLDHNIIASASNQGKLSFFNAESGGLISEINNRKTYVDIEWSPFNKGVLLGYNTDDETSVVDFSSST
;
A
#
# COMPACT_ATOMS: atom_id res chain seq x y z
N ILE A 1 -8.26 7.61 -1.59
CA ILE A 1 -7.73 8.85 -0.94
C ILE A 1 -7.23 8.51 0.46
N SER A 2 -6.30 9.30 1.03
CA SER A 2 -5.73 9.05 2.36
C SER A 2 -5.26 10.33 3.04
N TRP A 3 -5.67 10.54 4.29
CA TRP A 3 -5.34 11.74 5.06
C TRP A 3 -3.99 11.61 5.77
N ASN A 4 -3.22 12.69 5.73
CA ASN A 4 -2.01 12.79 6.52
C ASN A 4 -2.34 12.74 8.02
N LYS A 5 -1.60 11.93 8.75
CA LYS A 5 -1.90 11.60 10.15
C LYS A 5 -1.34 12.61 11.14
N VAL A 6 -0.44 13.48 10.68
CA VAL A 6 0.23 14.52 11.49
C VAL A 6 -0.21 15.92 11.09
N VAL A 7 -0.48 16.17 9.80
CA VAL A 7 -0.86 17.47 9.25
C VAL A 7 -2.28 17.41 8.66
N PRO A 8 -3.32 17.90 9.37
CA PRO A 8 -4.72 17.63 9.02
C PRO A 8 -5.19 18.16 7.65
N PHE A 9 -4.56 19.20 7.11
CA PHE A 9 -4.94 19.82 5.83
C PHE A 9 -4.19 19.23 4.63
N ILE A 10 -3.44 18.14 4.83
CA ILE A 10 -2.72 17.43 3.77
C ILE A 10 -3.46 16.13 3.46
N LEU A 11 -3.76 15.93 2.17
CA LEU A 11 -4.49 14.77 1.66
C LEU A 11 -3.75 14.19 0.46
N ALA A 12 -3.67 12.86 0.35
CA ALA A 12 -3.24 12.18 -0.85
C ALA A 12 -4.43 11.55 -1.60
N SER A 13 -4.38 11.56 -2.92
CA SER A 13 -5.31 10.87 -3.81
C SER A 13 -4.54 10.08 -4.85
N ALA A 14 -5.04 8.90 -5.19
CA ALA A 14 -4.59 8.12 -6.34
C ALA A 14 -5.78 7.93 -7.28
N GLY A 15 -5.51 7.97 -8.59
CA GLY A 15 -6.46 7.59 -9.64
C GLY A 15 -6.02 6.30 -10.33
N ASN A 16 -6.99 5.61 -10.93
CA ASN A 16 -6.73 4.35 -11.63
C ASN A 16 -5.83 4.51 -12.86
N ASP A 17 -5.60 5.75 -13.32
CA ASP A 17 -4.67 6.07 -14.38
C ASP A 17 -3.21 6.18 -13.89
N GLY A 18 -2.92 5.83 -12.64
CA GLY A 18 -1.59 5.90 -12.03
C GLY A 18 -1.15 7.28 -11.58
N SER A 19 -2.04 8.27 -11.62
CA SER A 19 -1.75 9.58 -11.05
C SER A 19 -1.90 9.53 -9.53
N VAL A 20 -0.85 9.86 -8.79
CA VAL A 20 -0.87 10.08 -7.35
C VAL A 20 -0.54 11.53 -7.06
N VAL A 21 -1.43 12.21 -6.34
CA VAL A 21 -1.33 13.64 -6.06
C VAL A 21 -1.48 13.88 -4.56
N VAL A 22 -0.62 14.73 -4.01
CA VAL A 22 -0.76 15.24 -2.64
C VAL A 22 -1.17 16.70 -2.69
N TRP A 23 -2.19 17.02 -1.90
CA TRP A 23 -2.86 18.30 -1.85
C TRP A 23 -2.60 18.98 -0.52
N ASP A 24 -2.20 20.24 -0.57
CA ASP A 24 -2.31 21.19 0.53
C ASP A 24 -3.63 21.93 0.39
N LEU A 25 -4.61 21.53 1.21
CA LEU A 25 -5.96 22.08 1.19
C LEU A 25 -6.03 23.49 1.79
N LYS A 26 -5.05 23.89 2.61
CA LYS A 26 -4.99 25.25 3.16
C LYS A 26 -4.63 26.27 2.09
N ASN A 27 -3.75 25.87 1.16
CA ASN A 27 -3.28 26.70 0.06
C ASN A 27 -3.91 26.33 -1.30
N SER A 28 -4.84 25.39 -1.31
CA SER A 28 -5.52 24.87 -2.52
C SER A 28 -4.54 24.47 -3.64
N LYS A 29 -3.45 23.79 -3.28
CA LYS A 29 -2.34 23.50 -4.20
C LYS A 29 -1.94 22.02 -4.17
N ALA A 30 -1.64 21.46 -5.34
CA ALA A 30 -0.92 20.20 -5.44
C ALA A 30 0.57 20.41 -5.09
N ILE A 31 1.05 19.71 -4.07
CA ILE A 31 2.42 19.84 -3.55
C ILE A 31 3.32 18.66 -3.93
N PHE A 32 2.74 17.56 -4.42
CA PHE A 32 3.46 16.42 -4.96
C PHE A 32 2.61 15.77 -6.05
N ASN A 33 3.25 15.38 -7.15
CA ASN A 33 2.62 14.67 -8.25
C ASN A 33 3.55 13.53 -8.67
N LEU A 34 3.00 12.33 -8.72
CA LEU A 34 3.65 11.15 -9.23
C LEU A 34 2.77 10.55 -10.32
N LYS A 35 3.38 10.14 -11.41
CA LYS A 35 2.76 9.27 -12.40
C LYS A 35 3.49 7.94 -12.30
N ASP A 36 2.78 6.86 -11.96
CA ASP A 36 3.38 5.53 -11.90
C ASP A 36 4.01 5.19 -13.26
N PRO A 37 5.34 5.10 -13.37
CA PRO A 37 6.01 4.79 -14.63
C PRO A 37 5.75 3.35 -15.07
N ASN A 38 5.40 2.46 -14.14
CA ASN A 38 5.23 1.03 -14.40
C ASN A 38 3.82 0.70 -14.89
N LEU A 39 2.86 1.60 -14.80
CA LEU A 39 1.48 1.33 -15.22
C LEU A 39 1.39 0.92 -16.70
N ASN A 40 2.16 1.58 -17.57
CA ASN A 40 2.21 1.26 -19.00
C ASN A 40 3.15 0.09 -19.34
N ALA A 41 3.88 -0.45 -18.37
CA ALA A 41 4.77 -1.60 -18.60
C ALA A 41 3.98 -2.91 -18.75
N TYR A 42 2.72 -2.94 -18.30
CA TYR A 42 1.85 -4.10 -18.40
C TYR A 42 0.97 -4.00 -19.66
N PRO A 43 0.93 -5.03 -20.51
CA PRO A 43 0.19 -4.98 -21.77
C PRO A 43 -1.31 -5.32 -21.65
N TYR A 44 -1.80 -5.71 -20.47
CA TYR A 44 -3.19 -6.14 -20.22
C TYR A 44 -3.59 -5.78 -18.76
N ASP A 45 -4.90 -5.60 -18.53
CA ASP A 45 -5.47 -5.55 -17.18
C ASP A 45 -5.42 -6.96 -16.56
N LEU A 46 -4.87 -7.07 -15.34
CA LEU A 46 -4.72 -8.34 -14.61
C LEU A 46 -6.06 -8.97 -14.23
N PHE A 47 -7.16 -8.22 -14.22
CA PHE A 47 -8.48 -8.73 -13.82
C PHE A 47 -9.36 -9.18 -14.99
N THR A 48 -9.12 -8.68 -16.20
CA THR A 48 -10.03 -8.94 -17.34
C THR A 48 -9.40 -9.80 -18.42
N GLU A 49 -8.07 -9.99 -18.45
CA GLU A 49 -7.31 -10.60 -19.59
C GLU A 49 -7.62 -9.95 -20.95
N GLU A 50 -8.44 -8.89 -20.96
CA GLU A 50 -8.84 -8.15 -22.13
C GLU A 50 -7.77 -7.11 -22.43
N LYS A 51 -7.53 -6.91 -23.72
CA LYS A 51 -6.58 -5.93 -24.21
C LYS A 51 -7.23 -4.55 -24.10
N GLU A 52 -7.17 -3.95 -22.93
CA GLU A 52 -7.63 -2.57 -22.75
C GLU A 52 -6.70 -1.61 -23.49
N GLU A 53 -7.26 -0.55 -24.10
CA GLU A 53 -6.46 0.55 -24.66
C GLU A 53 -5.68 1.32 -23.57
N LYS A 54 -6.08 1.18 -22.30
CA LYS A 54 -5.49 1.87 -21.16
C LYS A 54 -5.52 1.00 -19.91
N VAL A 55 -4.35 0.54 -19.48
CA VAL A 55 -4.18 -0.24 -18.24
C VAL A 55 -4.60 0.60 -17.04
N VAL A 56 -5.43 0.02 -16.19
CA VAL A 56 -5.82 0.58 -14.89
C VAL A 56 -5.20 -0.23 -13.76
N ALA A 57 -4.97 0.43 -12.63
CA ALA A 57 -4.50 -0.24 -11.41
C ALA A 57 -5.26 0.32 -10.21
N ASN A 58 -5.53 -0.52 -9.21
CA ASN A 58 -6.12 -0.08 -7.96
C ASN A 58 -5.01 0.30 -6.99
N TYR A 59 -5.08 1.52 -6.46
CA TYR A 59 -4.05 2.07 -5.59
C TYR A 59 -4.53 2.21 -4.14
N LYS A 60 -3.68 1.81 -3.20
CA LYS A 60 -3.80 2.14 -1.78
C LYS A 60 -2.72 3.16 -1.41
N ILE A 61 -3.09 4.15 -0.58
CA ILE A 61 -2.16 5.17 -0.07
C ILE A 61 -2.23 5.20 1.45
N ILE A 62 -1.09 5.17 2.12
CA ILE A 62 -1.02 5.15 3.59
C ILE A 62 0.07 6.08 4.07
N TRP A 63 -0.32 7.09 4.86
CA TRP A 63 0.63 8.02 5.45
C TRP A 63 1.35 7.42 6.65
N SER A 64 2.63 7.76 6.79
CA SER A 64 3.36 7.50 8.03
C SER A 64 2.67 8.21 9.19
N LEU A 65 2.51 7.48 10.30
CA LEU A 65 1.90 8.01 11.52
C LEU A 65 2.84 8.95 12.29
N LYS A 66 4.13 8.93 11.97
CA LYS A 66 5.18 9.70 12.67
C LYS A 66 5.82 10.75 11.77
N ILE A 67 6.06 10.44 10.49
CA ILE A 67 6.81 11.31 9.58
C ILE A 67 5.81 11.94 8.58
N PRO A 68 5.46 13.24 8.74
CA PRO A 68 4.42 13.87 7.93
C PRO A 68 4.74 13.94 6.43
N THR A 69 5.99 13.75 6.05
CA THR A 69 6.43 13.81 4.65
C THR A 69 6.46 12.44 3.99
N GLN A 70 6.17 11.36 4.71
CA GLN A 70 6.31 10.00 4.19
C GLN A 70 4.98 9.28 4.07
N PHE A 71 4.85 8.50 2.98
CA PHE A 71 3.68 7.70 2.71
C PHE A 71 4.04 6.52 1.80
N LEU A 72 3.22 5.49 1.87
CA LEU A 72 3.27 4.30 1.03
C LEU A 72 2.26 4.44 -0.10
N ILE A 73 2.62 3.91 -1.26
CA ILE A 73 1.75 3.67 -2.39
C ILE A 73 1.88 2.20 -2.73
N SER A 74 0.78 1.48 -2.81
CA SER A 74 0.75 0.12 -3.33
C SER A 74 -0.29 -0.02 -4.43
N ASN A 75 -0.07 -0.95 -5.35
CA ASN A 75 -1.06 -1.34 -6.34
C ASN A 75 -1.07 -2.84 -6.61
N ASP A 76 -2.13 -3.28 -7.28
CA ASP A 76 -2.36 -4.64 -7.76
C ASP A 76 -1.43 -5.07 -8.91
N MET A 77 -0.62 -4.15 -9.45
CA MET A 77 0.36 -4.39 -10.52
C MET A 77 1.79 -4.58 -9.99
N ASP A 78 1.94 -5.22 -8.83
CA ASP A 78 3.22 -5.62 -8.22
C ASP A 78 4.14 -4.48 -7.75
N THR A 79 3.56 -3.34 -7.35
CA THR A 79 4.37 -2.26 -6.77
C THR A 79 3.92 -1.92 -5.35
N MET A 80 4.90 -1.78 -4.46
CA MET A 80 4.73 -1.16 -3.15
C MET A 80 5.95 -0.29 -2.86
N THR A 81 5.76 1.03 -2.86
CA THR A 81 6.85 1.99 -2.78
C THR A 81 6.60 2.99 -1.67
N MET A 82 7.67 3.37 -0.97
CA MET A 82 7.65 4.42 0.04
C MET A 82 8.19 5.72 -0.55
N TRP A 83 7.49 6.82 -0.33
CA TRP A 83 7.82 8.13 -0.88
C TRP A 83 8.06 9.15 0.21
N ASP A 84 8.90 10.14 -0.08
CA ASP A 84 9.06 11.33 0.75
C ASP A 84 8.80 12.58 -0.09
N LEU A 85 7.90 13.45 0.39
CA LEU A 85 7.55 14.72 -0.27
C LEU A 85 8.76 15.62 -0.54
N ARG A 86 9.86 15.45 0.22
CA ARG A 86 11.08 16.25 0.09
C ARG A 86 12.03 15.74 -0.99
N LYS A 87 11.94 14.46 -1.37
CA LYS A 87 12.81 13.85 -2.39
C LYS A 87 12.15 13.80 -3.76
N GLY A 88 10.81 13.79 -3.83
CA GLY A 88 10.02 14.21 -4.99
C GLY A 88 10.00 13.27 -6.20
N ASP A 89 11.15 12.80 -6.66
CA ASP A 89 11.31 12.07 -7.93
C ASP A 89 11.70 10.60 -7.77
N THR A 90 12.13 10.21 -6.57
CA THR A 90 12.66 8.87 -6.28
C THR A 90 12.02 8.29 -5.02
N PRO A 91 11.57 7.01 -5.06
CA PRO A 91 11.07 6.35 -3.87
C PRO A 91 12.21 6.16 -2.86
N LEU A 92 11.89 6.30 -1.57
CA LEU A 92 12.79 5.96 -0.47
C LEU A 92 13.09 4.47 -0.42
N LEU A 93 12.06 3.66 -0.61
CA LEU A 93 12.14 2.20 -0.59
C LEU A 93 11.22 1.64 -1.67
N ASN A 94 11.66 0.55 -2.29
CA ASN A 94 10.80 -0.35 -3.03
C ASN A 94 10.65 -1.61 -2.19
N LEU A 95 9.44 -1.86 -1.69
CA LEU A 95 9.13 -2.93 -0.75
C LEU A 95 8.67 -4.21 -1.47
N ALA A 96 8.52 -4.18 -2.79
CA ALA A 96 8.05 -5.32 -3.57
C ALA A 96 9.20 -6.13 -4.20
N ASP A 97 9.23 -7.43 -3.84
CA ASP A 97 9.44 -8.56 -4.76
C ASP A 97 8.30 -9.56 -4.48
N ILE A 98 7.09 -9.24 -4.92
CA ILE A 98 5.88 -10.04 -4.65
C ILE A 98 5.69 -11.07 -5.77
N ASN A 99 6.77 -11.50 -6.44
CA ASN A 99 6.76 -12.50 -7.51
C ASN A 99 5.64 -12.29 -8.55
N GLY A 100 5.24 -11.04 -8.85
CA GLY A 100 4.14 -10.75 -9.78
C GLY A 100 2.72 -10.96 -9.24
N ALA A 101 2.54 -11.14 -7.93
CA ALA A 101 1.24 -11.39 -7.29
C ALA A 101 0.48 -10.11 -6.88
N GLY A 102 0.98 -8.91 -7.16
CA GLY A 102 0.26 -7.67 -6.88
C GLY A 102 0.01 -7.39 -5.39
N VAL A 103 -0.26 -6.14 -5.03
CA VAL A 103 -0.73 -5.77 -3.69
C VAL A 103 -2.19 -5.39 -3.76
N THR A 104 -3.05 -6.18 -3.13
CA THR A 104 -4.47 -5.85 -3.00
C THR A 104 -4.71 -4.80 -1.93
N SER A 105 -3.97 -4.88 -0.82
CA SER A 105 -4.00 -3.88 0.24
C SER A 105 -2.70 -3.88 1.06
N CYS A 106 -2.46 -2.78 1.76
CA CYS A 106 -1.40 -2.66 2.74
C CYS A 106 -1.92 -1.95 3.98
N ASP A 107 -1.21 -2.07 5.10
CA ASP A 107 -1.42 -1.20 6.25
C ASP A 107 -0.13 -0.97 7.05
N TRP A 108 -0.04 0.18 7.72
CA TRP A 108 1.10 0.55 8.55
C TRP A 108 0.74 0.38 10.02
N CYS A 109 1.50 -0.45 10.73
CA CYS A 109 1.23 -0.74 12.13
C CYS A 109 1.17 0.54 12.99
N PRO A 110 0.05 0.79 13.70
CA PRO A 110 -0.12 2.00 14.50
C PRO A 110 0.65 2.00 15.81
N LEU A 111 1.02 0.81 16.29
CA LEU A 111 1.74 0.62 17.55
C LEU A 111 3.24 0.45 17.35
N ASP A 112 3.68 0.13 16.12
CA ASP A 112 5.09 0.05 15.74
C ASP A 112 5.30 0.55 14.31
N HIS A 113 5.75 1.80 14.20
CA HIS A 113 6.04 2.46 12.93
C HIS A 113 7.12 1.79 12.07
N ASN A 114 7.85 0.80 12.58
CA ASN A 114 8.83 0.06 11.80
C ASN A 114 8.23 -1.13 11.06
N ILE A 115 6.92 -1.41 11.20
CA ILE A 115 6.29 -2.58 10.61
C ILE A 115 5.18 -2.16 9.64
N ILE A 116 5.24 -2.71 8.44
CA ILE A 116 4.22 -2.56 7.39
C ILE A 116 3.73 -3.96 7.01
N ALA A 117 2.44 -4.10 6.74
CA ALA A 117 1.85 -5.32 6.19
C ALA A 117 1.37 -5.06 4.76
N SER A 118 1.46 -6.08 3.93
CA SER A 118 0.78 -6.14 2.64
C SER A 118 0.03 -7.46 2.48
N ALA A 119 -1.03 -7.41 1.69
CA ALA A 119 -1.75 -8.57 1.20
C ALA A 119 -1.59 -8.66 -0.31
N SER A 120 -1.34 -9.88 -0.81
CA SER A 120 -1.25 -10.15 -2.24
C SER A 120 -2.53 -10.77 -2.81
N ASN A 121 -2.66 -10.73 -4.14
CA ASN A 121 -3.78 -11.39 -4.83
C ASN A 121 -3.74 -12.93 -4.70
N GLN A 122 -2.60 -13.51 -4.28
CA GLN A 122 -2.41 -14.93 -4.02
C GLN A 122 -2.68 -15.32 -2.55
N GLY A 123 -3.23 -14.43 -1.73
CA GLY A 123 -3.54 -14.72 -0.32
C GLY A 123 -2.33 -14.74 0.61
N LYS A 124 -1.20 -14.21 0.16
CA LYS A 124 0.01 -14.07 0.96
C LYS A 124 -0.04 -12.75 1.74
N LEU A 125 0.21 -12.83 3.05
CA LEU A 125 0.44 -11.67 3.89
C LEU A 125 1.95 -11.55 4.14
N SER A 126 2.53 -10.41 3.77
CA SER A 126 3.96 -10.14 3.97
C SER A 126 4.13 -8.96 4.93
N PHE A 127 5.10 -9.09 5.83
CA PHE A 127 5.43 -8.07 6.83
C PHE A 127 6.82 -7.53 6.57
N PHE A 128 6.97 -6.20 6.51
CA PHE A 128 8.21 -5.53 6.12
C PHE A 128 8.67 -4.57 7.19
N ASN A 129 10.00 -4.41 7.27
CA ASN A 129 10.63 -3.37 8.03
C ASN A 129 10.56 -2.04 7.25
N ALA A 130 9.93 -1.02 7.81
CA ALA A 130 9.73 0.27 7.15
C ALA A 130 11.02 1.10 6.98
N GLU A 131 12.09 0.78 7.71
CA GLU A 131 13.36 1.50 7.64
C GLU A 131 14.29 0.87 6.58
N SER A 132 14.44 -0.46 6.60
CA SER A 132 15.32 -1.18 5.69
C SER A 132 14.64 -1.66 4.41
N GLY A 133 13.31 -1.77 4.43
CA GLY A 133 12.52 -2.43 3.39
C GLY A 133 12.63 -3.97 3.40
N GLY A 134 13.34 -4.54 4.38
CA GLY A 134 13.54 -5.97 4.48
C GLY A 134 12.27 -6.71 4.91
N LEU A 135 12.02 -7.87 4.31
CA LEU A 135 10.97 -8.80 4.73
C LEU A 135 11.26 -9.34 6.13
N ILE A 136 10.28 -9.25 7.02
CA ILE A 136 10.32 -9.72 8.41
C ILE A 136 9.73 -11.13 8.51
N SER A 137 8.51 -11.32 8.00
CA SER A 137 7.76 -12.58 8.09
C SER A 137 6.72 -12.65 6.97
N GLU A 138 6.25 -13.87 6.70
CA GLU A 138 5.22 -14.15 5.72
C GLU A 138 4.23 -15.19 6.24
N ILE A 139 2.95 -14.95 5.99
CA ILE A 139 1.86 -15.86 6.33
C ILE A 139 1.09 -16.17 5.05
N ASN A 140 1.11 -17.43 4.64
CA ASN A 140 0.31 -17.90 3.51
C ASN A 140 -1.08 -18.28 4.02
N ASN A 141 -2.09 -17.49 3.64
CA ASN A 141 -3.48 -17.84 3.86
C ASN A 141 -4.06 -18.52 2.61
N ARG A 142 -5.10 -19.33 2.81
CA ARG A 142 -5.80 -19.99 1.70
C ARG A 142 -6.71 -19.05 0.90
N LYS A 143 -7.03 -17.89 1.49
CA LYS A 143 -7.95 -16.90 0.92
C LYS A 143 -7.21 -15.62 0.56
N THR A 144 -7.62 -14.99 -0.52
CA THR A 144 -7.14 -13.69 -0.96
C THR A 144 -7.82 -12.59 -0.16
N TYR A 145 -7.05 -11.64 0.36
CA TYR A 145 -7.59 -10.49 1.05
C TYR A 145 -7.82 -9.34 0.07
N VAL A 146 -9.00 -8.73 0.16
CA VAL A 146 -9.35 -7.49 -0.56
C VAL A 146 -8.85 -6.29 0.24
N ASP A 147 -8.99 -6.33 1.56
CA ASP A 147 -8.47 -5.29 2.45
C ASP A 147 -7.89 -5.88 3.73
N ILE A 148 -6.91 -5.18 4.30
CA ILE A 148 -6.34 -5.48 5.61
C ILE A 148 -6.30 -4.21 6.44
N GLU A 149 -6.56 -4.33 7.73
CA GLU A 149 -6.47 -3.23 8.69
C GLU A 149 -5.83 -3.71 9.97
N TRP A 150 -4.83 -2.97 10.44
CA TRP A 150 -4.09 -3.28 11.64
C TRP A 150 -4.90 -2.94 12.88
N SER A 151 -4.84 -3.79 13.90
CA SER A 151 -5.44 -3.46 15.19
C SER A 151 -4.78 -2.22 15.80
N PRO A 152 -5.55 -1.19 16.21
CA PRO A 152 -5.01 -0.04 16.91
C PRO A 152 -4.64 -0.33 18.37
N PHE A 153 -4.98 -1.51 18.88
CA PHE A 153 -4.81 -1.88 20.30
C PHE A 153 -3.87 -3.06 20.52
N ASN A 154 -3.61 -3.87 19.49
CA ASN A 154 -2.68 -4.98 19.58
C ASN A 154 -1.74 -5.00 18.38
N LYS A 155 -0.44 -4.84 18.64
CA LYS A 155 0.55 -4.88 17.56
C LYS A 155 0.44 -6.21 16.81
N GLY A 156 0.25 -7.34 17.47
CA GLY A 156 0.23 -8.67 16.86
C GLY A 156 -0.89 -8.92 15.84
N VAL A 157 -1.95 -8.10 15.81
CA VAL A 157 -3.23 -8.50 15.22
C VAL A 157 -3.62 -7.61 14.04
N LEU A 158 -4.10 -8.25 12.98
CA LEU A 158 -4.72 -7.60 11.83
C LEU A 158 -6.11 -8.21 11.57
N LEU A 159 -7.00 -7.39 11.03
CA LEU A 159 -8.23 -7.83 10.40
C LEU A 159 -8.00 -7.94 8.91
N GLY A 160 -8.46 -9.04 8.32
CA GLY A 160 -8.49 -9.23 6.89
C GLY A 160 -9.92 -9.42 6.40
N TYR A 161 -10.30 -8.67 5.36
CA TYR A 161 -11.53 -8.90 4.60
C TYR A 161 -11.18 -9.63 3.30
N ASN A 162 -11.79 -10.78 3.05
CA ASN A 162 -11.44 -11.64 1.93
C ASN A 162 -12.45 -11.60 0.78
N THR A 163 -12.10 -12.25 -0.33
CA THR A 163 -12.92 -12.33 -1.55
C THR A 163 -14.23 -13.12 -1.38
N ASP A 164 -14.38 -13.88 -0.30
CA ASP A 164 -15.60 -14.65 0.00
C ASP A 164 -16.56 -13.87 0.93
N ASP A 165 -16.38 -12.55 1.04
CA ASP A 165 -17.12 -11.65 1.94
C ASP A 165 -17.03 -12.03 3.44
N GLU A 166 -15.97 -12.74 3.83
CA GLU A 166 -15.70 -13.09 5.21
C GLU A 166 -14.61 -12.21 5.82
N THR A 167 -14.71 -11.99 7.13
CA THR A 167 -13.66 -11.34 7.92
C THR A 167 -12.88 -12.38 8.74
N SER A 168 -11.57 -12.25 8.78
CA SER A 168 -10.70 -13.08 9.62
C SER A 168 -9.80 -12.21 10.50
N VAL A 169 -9.46 -12.74 11.67
CA VAL A 169 -8.45 -12.16 12.56
C VAL A 169 -7.15 -12.92 12.30
N VAL A 170 -6.10 -12.19 11.97
CA VAL A 170 -4.75 -12.73 11.72
C VAL A 170 -3.83 -12.28 12.85
N ASP A 171 -3.08 -13.21 13.42
CA ASP A 171 -2.08 -12.93 14.46
C ASP A 171 -0.66 -13.13 13.92
N PHE A 172 0.02 -12.02 13.64
CA PHE A 172 1.41 -12.00 13.18
C PHE A 172 2.38 -12.45 14.28
N SER A 173 2.06 -12.22 15.56
CA SER A 173 3.00 -12.48 16.66
C SER A 173 3.27 -13.97 16.85
N SER A 174 2.37 -14.82 16.36
CA SER A 174 2.52 -16.27 16.38
C SER A 174 3.56 -16.80 15.39
N SER A 175 4.00 -15.96 14.44
CA SER A 175 4.93 -16.31 13.35
C SER A 175 6.38 -15.87 13.57
N THR A 176 6.67 -15.17 14.68
CA THR A 176 8.02 -14.72 15.11
C THR A 176 8.46 -15.42 16.38
#